data_AF-A0A3B1IRH8-F1
#
_entry.id   AF-A0A3B1IRH8-F1
#
_cell.length_a   1.000
_cell.length_b   1.000
_cell.length_c   1.000
_cell.angle_alpha   90.00
_cell.angle_beta   90.00
_cell.angle_gamma   90.00
#
_symmetry.space_group_name_H-M   'P 1'
#
loop_
_entity.id
_entity.type
_entity.pdbx_description
1 polymer ?
#
loop_
_entity_poly.entity_id
_entity_poly.type
_entity_poly.pdbx_seq_one_letter_code
_entity_poly.pdbx_strand_id
1 'polypeptide(L)'
;PLPLRDAVNTPPSAAPPMMPGSGSAFSATRSSSVLGGSQRAVTFDRLLVNVGSDFNPDTGRFRCQVPKLLSIMLVKNGDEI
;
A
#
# COMPACT_ATOMS: atom_id res chain seq x y z
N PRO A 1 36.01 -32.94 -29.50
CA PRO A 1 35.85 -32.68 -28.05
C PRO A 1 35.60 -31.18 -27.82
N LEU A 2 34.34 -30.79 -27.71
CA LEU A 2 33.92 -29.42 -27.41
C LEU A 2 33.80 -29.28 -25.88
N PRO A 3 34.31 -28.19 -25.26
CA PRO A 3 34.04 -27.93 -23.85
C PRO A 3 32.58 -27.48 -23.69
N LEU A 4 31.81 -28.29 -22.98
CA LEU A 4 30.47 -27.98 -22.51
C LEU A 4 30.59 -27.38 -21.11
N ARG A 5 29.91 -26.26 -20.85
CA ARG A 5 29.75 -25.53 -19.58
C ARG A 5 30.96 -24.64 -19.26
N ASP A 6 30.84 -23.33 -19.14
CA ASP A 6 29.91 -22.67 -18.23
C ASP A 6 28.90 -21.74 -18.91
N ALA A 7 27.69 -21.82 -18.34
CA ALA A 7 26.53 -21.07 -18.75
C ALA A 7 26.82 -19.57 -18.79
N VAL A 8 26.41 -18.98 -19.91
CA VAL A 8 25.94 -17.62 -20.05
C VAL A 8 25.87 -16.88 -18.71
N ASN A 9 26.75 -15.89 -18.54
CA ASN A 9 26.53 -14.78 -17.62
C ASN A 9 25.23 -14.09 -18.05
N THR A 10 24.11 -14.71 -17.70
CA THR A 10 22.79 -14.14 -17.81
C THR A 10 22.73 -13.24 -16.59
N PRO A 11 22.72 -11.90 -16.73
CA PRO A 11 22.45 -11.07 -15.58
C PRO A 11 21.15 -11.58 -14.95
N PRO A 12 21.06 -11.68 -13.61
CA PRO A 12 19.83 -12.08 -12.97
C PRO A 12 18.77 -11.17 -13.55
N SER A 13 17.79 -11.77 -14.23
CA SER A 13 16.65 -11.10 -14.84
C SER A 13 16.31 -9.90 -13.99
N ALA A 14 16.80 -8.73 -14.43
CA ALA A 14 16.49 -7.49 -13.78
C ALA A 14 15.01 -7.42 -14.05
N ALA A 15 14.23 -7.77 -13.02
CA ALA A 15 12.80 -7.58 -13.03
C ALA A 15 12.59 -6.23 -13.72
N PRO A 16 11.76 -6.17 -14.78
CA PRO A 16 11.58 -4.93 -15.53
C PRO A 16 11.48 -3.84 -14.49
N PRO A 17 12.24 -2.72 -14.59
CA PRO A 17 12.14 -1.65 -13.62
C PRO A 17 10.66 -1.48 -13.43
N MET A 18 10.18 -1.74 -12.21
CA MET A 18 8.77 -1.75 -11.91
C MET A 18 8.37 -0.31 -12.22
N MET A 19 7.99 -0.06 -13.48
CA MET A 19 7.54 1.22 -13.97
C MET A 19 6.49 1.53 -12.94
N PRO A 20 6.68 2.55 -12.07
CA PRO A 20 5.80 2.74 -10.94
C PRO A 20 4.41 2.79 -11.52
N GLY A 21 3.74 1.65 -11.41
CA GLY A 21 2.49 1.42 -12.08
C GLY A 21 1.62 2.49 -11.48
N SER A 22 0.89 3.21 -12.32
CA SER A 22 -0.06 4.26 -11.94
C SER A 22 -1.26 3.66 -11.18
N GLY A 23 -0.93 2.92 -10.12
CA GLY A 23 -1.77 2.16 -9.23
C GLY A 23 -1.50 2.68 -7.84
N SER A 24 -2.54 3.25 -7.26
CA SER A 24 -2.52 3.75 -5.90
C SER A 24 -3.22 2.72 -5.03
N ALA A 25 -2.54 2.23 -4.01
CA ALA A 25 -3.07 1.22 -3.11
C ALA A 25 -2.56 1.46 -1.70
N PHE A 26 -3.45 1.41 -0.71
CA PHE A 26 -3.08 1.61 0.68
C PHE A 26 -3.75 0.59 1.59
N SER A 27 -3.08 0.30 2.71
CA SER A 27 -3.62 -0.48 3.81
C SER A 27 -3.10 0.12 5.10
N ALA A 28 -4.00 0.48 6.01
CA ALA A 28 -3.67 1.10 7.28
C ALA A 28 -4.57 0.53 8.37
N THR A 29 -4.04 0.45 9.59
CA THR A 29 -4.76 -0.05 10.76
C THR A 29 -4.63 0.95 11.90
N ARG A 30 -5.65 0.99 12.74
CA ARG A 30 -5.62 1.74 13.99
C ARG A 30 -5.80 0.75 15.14
N SER A 31 -4.91 0.80 16.12
CA SER A 31 -4.97 -0.08 17.31
C SER A 31 -5.83 0.48 18.44
N SER A 32 -6.18 1.77 18.39
CA SER A 32 -7.05 2.41 19.37
C SER A 32 -8.47 2.60 18.83
N SER A 33 -9.47 2.37 19.67
CA SER A 33 -10.87 2.68 19.34
C SER A 33 -11.07 4.18 19.16
N VAL A 34 -11.89 4.55 18.17
CA VAL A 34 -12.32 5.94 17.97
C VAL A 34 -13.58 6.14 18.80
N LEU A 35 -13.45 6.83 19.92
CA LEU A 35 -14.62 7.32 20.65
C LEU A 35 -15.26 8.44 19.83
N GLY A 36 -16.58 8.35 19.63
CA GLY A 36 -17.34 9.34 18.88
C GLY A 36 -17.06 10.75 19.40
N GLY A 37 -16.54 11.61 18.52
CA GLY A 37 -16.21 13.00 18.81
C GLY A 37 -16.40 13.86 17.58
N SER A 38 -16.15 15.17 17.67
CA SER A 38 -16.32 16.12 16.55
C SER A 38 -15.31 15.93 15.40
N GLN A 39 -14.48 14.90 15.46
CA GLN A 39 -13.47 14.60 14.44
C GLN A 39 -14.12 14.06 13.17
N ARG A 40 -13.85 14.74 12.05
CA ARG A 40 -14.41 14.43 10.72
C ARG A 40 -13.62 13.38 9.94
N ALA A 41 -12.41 13.04 10.41
CA ALA A 41 -11.54 12.06 9.78
C ALA A 41 -10.90 11.17 10.84
N VAL A 42 -10.79 9.88 10.53
CA VAL A 42 -10.12 8.89 11.38
C VAL A 42 -8.66 8.80 10.97
N THR A 43 -7.76 8.94 11.94
CA THR A 43 -6.32 8.73 11.76
C THR A 43 -5.95 7.27 12.01
N PHE A 44 -4.83 6.85 11.44
CA PHE A 44 -4.33 5.47 11.55
C PHE A 44 -2.93 5.51 12.12
N ASP A 45 -2.68 4.82 13.24
CA ASP A 45 -1.34 4.79 13.85
C ASP A 45 -0.35 3.90 13.09
N ARG A 46 -0.86 3.00 12.24
CA ARG A 46 -0.03 2.05 11.50
C ARG A 46 -0.37 2.02 10.03
N LEU A 47 0.63 2.28 9.20
CA LEU A 47 0.58 2.16 7.75
C LEU A 47 1.25 0.86 7.33
N LEU A 48 0.47 -0.06 6.75
CA LEU A 48 0.97 -1.37 6.31
C LEU A 48 1.46 -1.32 4.86
N VAL A 49 0.70 -0.68 3.99
CA VAL A 49 0.99 -0.56 2.55
C VAL A 49 0.64 0.87 2.10
N ASN A 50 1.51 1.48 1.29
CA ASN A 50 1.26 2.80 0.68
C ASN A 50 1.89 2.90 -0.71
N VAL A 51 1.35 2.15 -1.66
CA VAL A 51 1.75 2.20 -3.07
C VAL A 51 1.33 3.54 -3.66
N GLY A 52 2.27 4.27 -4.26
CA GLY A 52 2.03 5.61 -4.81
C GLY A 52 2.19 6.75 -3.80
N SER A 53 2.33 6.45 -2.50
CA SER A 53 2.44 7.45 -1.42
C SER A 53 1.25 8.43 -1.35
N ASP A 54 0.09 7.96 -1.76
CA ASP A 54 -1.13 8.77 -1.90
C ASP A 54 -1.97 8.83 -0.62
N PHE A 55 -1.66 7.96 0.37
CA PHE A 55 -2.34 7.93 1.66
C PHE A 55 -1.49 8.58 2.75
N ASN A 56 -2.11 9.47 3.54
CA ASN A 56 -1.54 10.06 4.73
C ASN A 56 -2.26 9.54 5.99
N PRO A 57 -1.59 8.75 6.85
CA PRO A 57 -2.20 8.12 8.02
C PRO A 57 -2.53 9.13 9.15
N ASP A 58 -1.75 10.20 9.28
CA ASP A 58 -1.93 11.25 10.30
C ASP A 58 -3.18 12.09 10.06
N THR A 59 -3.63 12.17 8.81
CA THR A 59 -4.83 12.91 8.41
C THR A 59 -5.98 12.01 7.99
N GLY A 60 -5.72 10.71 7.78
CA GLY A 60 -6.69 9.75 7.24
C GLY A 60 -7.07 10.02 5.78
N ARG A 61 -6.26 10.77 5.04
CA ARG A 61 -6.60 11.24 3.69
C ARG A 61 -5.90 10.43 2.63
N PHE A 62 -6.69 9.91 1.68
CA PHE A 62 -6.23 9.31 0.45
C PHE A 62 -6.39 10.31 -0.71
N ARG A 63 -5.35 10.51 -1.52
CA ARG A 63 -5.35 11.36 -2.71
C ARG A 63 -5.06 10.53 -3.96
N CYS A 64 -6.10 10.17 -4.69
CA CYS A 64 -5.88 9.53 -5.98
C CYS A 64 -5.32 10.55 -7.00
N GLN A 65 -4.18 10.26 -7.61
CA GLN A 65 -3.58 11.11 -8.66
C GLN A 65 -4.28 10.96 -10.02
N VAL A 66 -5.09 9.92 -10.21
CA VAL A 66 -5.78 9.62 -11.48
C VAL A 66 -7.24 9.31 -11.20
N PRO A 67 -8.21 9.85 -11.96
CA PRO A 67 -9.62 9.49 -11.82
C PRO A 67 -9.83 8.02 -12.26
N LYS A 68 -9.76 7.12 -11.28
CA LYS A 68 -10.02 5.68 -11.43
C LYS A 68 -11.00 5.24 -10.36
N LEU A 69 -11.67 4.11 -10.59
CA LEU A 69 -12.47 3.43 -9.58
C LEU A 69 -11.59 3.00 -8.41
N LEU A 70 -12.05 3.30 -7.19
CA LEU A 70 -11.38 2.95 -5.94
C LEU A 70 -12.32 2.09 -5.09
N SER A 71 -11.81 0.98 -4.57
CA SER A 71 -12.51 0.15 -3.59
C SER A 71 -11.88 0.38 -2.21
N ILE A 72 -12.62 1.02 -1.30
CA ILE A 72 -12.19 1.18 0.09
C ILE A 72 -13.05 0.25 0.95
N MET A 73 -12.39 -0.60 1.74
CA MET A 73 -13.04 -1.42 2.75
C MET A 73 -12.56 -0.96 4.13
N LEU A 74 -13.51 -0.68 5.02
CA LEU A 74 -13.25 -0.38 6.42
C LEU A 74 -13.68 -1.58 7.26
N VAL A 75 -12.76 -2.09 8.08
CA VAL A 75 -13.02 -3.19 9.01
C VAL A 75 -12.90 -2.64 10.43
N LYS A 76 -13.99 -2.71 11.21
CA LYS A 76 -14.00 -2.41 12.65
C LYS A 76 -13.78 -3.73 13.40
N ASN A 77 -12.70 -3.84 14.15
CA ASN A 77 -12.53 -4.94 15.09
C ASN A 77 -13.52 -4.72 16.24
N GLY A 78 -14.56 -5.53 16.31
CA GLY A 78 -15.59 -5.44 17.33
C GLY A 78 -15.14 -6.11 18.62
N ASP A 79 -14.57 -5.33 19.53
CA ASP A 79 -14.76 -5.55 20.96
C ASP A 79 -15.27 -4.22 21.52
N GLU A 80 -16.60 -4.15 21.61
CA GLU A 80 -17.32 -3.02 22.18
C GLU A 80 -17.56 -3.37 23.65
N ILE A 81 -16.82 -2.71 24.55
CA ILE A 81 -17.08 -2.74 25.99
C ILE A 81 -18.36 -1.97 26.35
#